data_AF-A0A525BW22-F1
#
_entry.id   AF-A0A525BW22-F1
#
_cell.length_a   1.000
_cell.length_b   1.000
_cell.length_c   1.000
_cell.angle_alpha   90.00
_cell.angle_beta   90.00
_cell.angle_gamma   90.00
#
_symmetry.space_group_name_H-M   'P 1'
#
loop_
_entity.id
_entity.type
_entity.pdbx_description
1 polymer ?
#
loop_
_entity_poly.entity_id
_entity_poly.type
_entity_poly.pdbx_seq_one_letter_code
_entity_poly.pdbx_strand_id
1 'polypeptide(L)' 'VIAIGDGANDLPMINAAGLGIAFHAKPLVKESADHSISSIGLDGVLYLLGFRDHELKEAAYSSCC' A
#
# COMPACT_ATOMS: atom_id res chain seq x y z
N VAL A 1 -5.07 -2.74 11.51
CA VAL A 1 -5.54 -3.21 10.19
C VAL A 1 -5.04 -2.23 9.16
N ILE A 2 -4.55 -2.72 8.03
CA ILE A 2 -4.07 -1.91 6.90
C ILE A 2 -5.06 -2.11 5.75
N ALA A 3 -5.44 -1.02 5.09
CA ALA A 3 -6.29 -1.05 3.90
C ALA A 3 -5.59 -0.34 2.75
N ILE A 4 -5.67 -0.95 1.57
CA ILE A 4 -5.08 -0.42 0.34
C ILE A 4 -6.19 -0.42 -0.71
N GLY A 5 -6.37 0.71 -1.39
CA GLY A 5 -7.39 0.83 -2.44
C GLY A 5 -7.02 1.88 -3.48
N ASP A 6 -7.61 1.79 -4.66
CA ASP A 6 -7.38 2.67 -5.81
C ASP A 6 -8.60 3.53 -6.15
N GLY A 7 -9.78 3.12 -5.65
CA GLY A 7 -11.06 3.69 -6.04
C GLY A 7 -11.84 4.35 -4.89
N ALA A 8 -12.87 5.09 -5.29
CA ALA A 8 -13.83 5.68 -4.34
C ALA A 8 -14.63 4.61 -3.57
N ASN A 9 -14.76 3.41 -4.13
CA ASN A 9 -15.43 2.27 -3.49
C ASN A 9 -14.69 1.79 -2.24
N ASP A 10 -13.38 2.02 -2.18
CA ASP A 10 -12.53 1.60 -1.07
C ASP A 10 -12.45 2.66 0.03
N LEU A 11 -13.00 3.86 -0.18
CA LEU A 11 -13.00 4.96 0.80
C LEU A 11 -13.54 4.54 2.18
N PRO A 12 -14.67 3.80 2.30
CA PRO A 12 -15.15 3.35 3.59
C PRO A 12 -14.14 2.41 4.28
N MET A 13 -13.44 1.61 3.50
CA MET A 13 -12.44 0.65 4.00
C MET A 13 -11.15 1.36 4.41
N ILE A 14 -10.67 2.30 3.61
CA ILE A 14 -9.48 3.12 3.88
C ILE A 14 -9.71 3.97 5.14
N ASN A 15 -10.86 4.63 5.26
CA ASN A 15 -11.18 5.48 6.41
C ASN A 15 -11.41 4.69 7.72
N ALA A 16 -11.82 3.43 7.63
CA ALA A 16 -11.99 2.56 8.79
C ALA A 16 -10.69 1.89 9.22
N ALA A 17 -9.68 1.86 8.36
CA ALA A 17 -8.38 1.26 8.67
C ALA A 17 -7.53 2.22 9.51
N GLY A 18 -6.70 1.66 10.39
CA GLY A 18 -5.73 2.45 11.16
C GLY A 18 -4.46 2.78 10.37
N LEU A 19 -4.50 2.75 9.03
CA LEU A 19 -3.46 2.28 8.10
C LEU A 19 -3.99 2.38 6.66
N GLY A 20 -4.47 3.54 6.22
CA GLY A 20 -5.11 3.72 4.91
C GLY A 20 -4.15 4.19 3.80
N ILE A 21 -4.02 3.40 2.72
CA ILE A 21 -3.12 3.71 1.60
C ILE A 21 -3.90 3.76 0.27
N ALA A 22 -3.83 4.91 -0.40
CA ALA A 22 -4.35 5.08 -1.75
C ALA A 22 -3.30 4.68 -2.81
N PHE A 23 -3.54 3.59 -3.53
CA PHE A 23 -2.64 3.09 -4.59
C PHE A 23 -3.15 3.47 -5.98
N HIS A 24 -2.38 4.22 -6.76
CA HIS A 24 -2.76 4.67 -8.11
C HIS A 24 -4.13 5.37 -8.17
N ALA A 25 -4.54 5.97 -7.05
CA ALA A 25 -5.90 6.41 -6.88
C ALA A 25 -6.20 7.77 -7.54
N LYS A 26 -7.48 8.01 -7.82
CA LYS A 26 -7.96 9.31 -8.30
C LYS A 26 -7.71 10.40 -7.23
N PRO A 27 -7.59 11.69 -7.61
CA PRO A 27 -7.29 12.78 -6.66
C PRO A 27 -8.20 12.79 -5.43
N LEU A 28 -9.50 12.54 -5.65
CA LEU A 28 -10.53 12.48 -4.61
C LEU A 28 -10.27 11.39 -3.56
N VAL A 29 -9.68 10.26 -3.97
CA VAL A 29 -9.34 9.15 -3.08
C VAL A 29 -8.03 9.43 -2.35
N LYS A 30 -7.09 10.10 -3.02
CA LYS A 30 -5.81 10.52 -2.42
C LYS A 30 -5.99 11.50 -1.27
N GLU A 31 -6.94 12.43 -1.38
CA GLU A 31 -7.24 13.40 -0.32
C GLU A 31 -7.85 12.75 0.93
N SER A 32 -8.46 11.57 0.78
CA SER A 32 -9.10 10.85 1.88
C SER A 32 -8.19 9.82 2.56
N ALA A 33 -7.06 9.46 1.94
CA ALA A 33 -6.13 8.47 2.48
C ALA A 33 -4.95 9.15 3.17
N ASP A 34 -4.48 8.57 4.28
CA ASP A 34 -3.32 9.08 5.04
C ASP A 34 -2.04 9.09 4.19
N HIS A 35 -1.90 8.07 3.33
CA HIS A 35 -0.77 7.93 2.42
C HIS A 35 -1.25 7.61 1.02
N SER A 36 -0.54 8.11 0.01
CA SER A 36 -0.79 7.76 -1.39
C SER A 36 0.47 7.39 -2.13
N ILE A 37 0.37 6.34 -2.94
CA ILE A 37 1.43 5.83 -3.81
C ILE A 37 0.95 5.97 -5.25
N SER A 38 1.70 6.70 -6.07
CA SER A 38 1.32 7.00 -7.48
C SER A 38 2.35 6.60 -8.51
N SER A 39 3.60 6.37 -8.11
CA SER A 39 4.76 6.29 -8.99
C SER A 39 5.58 5.01 -8.82
N ILE A 40 5.27 4.20 -7.82
CA ILE A 40 5.91 2.91 -7.53
C ILE A 40 4.85 1.83 -7.50
N GLY A 41 5.25 0.57 -7.70
CA GLY A 41 4.35 -0.58 -7.64
C GLY A 41 3.81 -0.82 -6.23
N LEU A 42 2.99 -1.88 -6.10
CA LEU A 42 2.40 -2.25 -4.80
C LEU A 42 3.46 -2.68 -3.77
N ASP A 43 4.65 -3.08 -4.24
CA ASP A 43 5.86 -3.30 -3.45
C ASP A 43 6.28 -2.07 -2.65
N GLY A 44 5.95 -0.87 -3.14
CA GLY A 44 6.08 0.40 -2.44
C GLY A 44 5.47 0.41 -1.03
N VAL A 45 4.38 -0.33 -0.83
CA VAL A 45 3.71 -0.44 0.46
C VAL A 45 4.59 -1.16 1.49
N LEU A 46 5.40 -2.13 1.06
CA LEU A 46 6.26 -2.89 1.97
C LEU A 46 7.30 -1.98 2.65
N TYR A 47 7.79 -0.97 1.94
CA TYR A 47 8.67 0.03 2.51
C TYR A 47 7.98 0.90 3.58
N LEU A 48 6.69 1.23 3.41
CA LEU A 48 5.90 1.93 4.44
C LEU A 48 5.69 1.07 5.68
N LEU A 49 5.66 -0.26 5.52
CA LEU A 49 5.57 -1.23 6.61
C LEU A 49 6.93 -1.51 7.27
N GLY A 50 8.01 -0.91 6.78
CA GLY A 50 9.35 -1.02 7.35
C GLY A 50 10.22 -2.13 6.76
N PHE A 51 9.77 -2.80 5.68
CA PHE A 51 10.59 -3.79 4.98
C PHE A 51 11.70 -3.11 4.17
N ARG A 52 12.87 -3.75 4.15
CA ARG A 52 14.05 -3.28 3.40
C ARG A 52 14.39 -4.25 2.27
N ASP A 53 15.15 -3.77 1.30
CA ASP A 53 15.53 -4.54 0.10
C ASP A 53 16.08 -5.94 0.38
N HIS A 54 16.87 -6.11 1.44
CA HIS A 54 17.44 -7.41 1.78
C HIS A 54 16.38 -8.41 2.27
N GLU A 55 15.41 -7.94 3.06
CA GLU A 55 14.29 -8.75 3.56
C GLU A 55 13.36 -9.14 2.41
N LEU A 56 13.11 -8.22 1.47
CA LEU A 56 12.31 -8.50 0.27
C LEU A 56 13.00 -9.51 -0.66
N LYS A 57 14.32 -9.41 -0.83
CA LYS A 57 15.10 -10.40 -1.57
C LYS A 57 15.07 -11.76 -0.89
N GLU A 58 15.31 -11.83 0.41
CA GLU A 58 15.31 -13.09 1.15
C GLU A 58 13.94 -13.80 1.08
N ALA A 59 12.84 -13.06 1.23
CA ALA A 59 11.49 -13.59 1.05
C ALA A 59 11.23 -14.08 -0.39
N ALA A 60 11.72 -13.36 -1.42
CA ALA A 60 11.57 -13.77 -2.81
C ALA A 60 12.40 -15.01 -3.15
N TYR A 61 13.59 -15.17 -2.56
CA TYR A 61 14.46 -16.32 -2.78
C TYR A 61 14.07 -17.55 -1.97
N SER A 62 13.35 -17.40 -0.84
CA SER A 62 12.87 -18.52 -0.03
C SER A 62 11.72 -19.32 -0.67
N SER A 63 11.06 -18.79 -1.71
CA SER A 63 9.96 -19.46 -2.41
C SER A 63 10.44 -20.43 -3.52
N CYS A 64 11.74 -20.55 -3.75
CA CYS A 64 12.31 -21.33 -4.87
C CYS A 64 12.78 -22.76 -4.47
N CYS A 65 12.47 -23.23 -3.26
CA CYS A 65 12.75 -24.59 -2.80
C CYS A 65 11.46 -25.36 -2.52
#